data_AF-A0A8H7X0Z0-F1
#
_entry.id   AF-A0A8H7X0Z0-F1
#
_cell.length_a   1.000
_cell.length_b   1.000
_cell.length_c   1.000
_cell.angle_alpha   90.00
_cell.angle_beta   90.00
_cell.angle_gamma   90.00
#
_symmetry.space_group_name_H-M   'P 1'
#
loop_
_entity.id
_entity.type
_entity.pdbx_description
1 polymer ?
#
loop_
_entity_poly.entity_id
_entity_poly.type
_entity_poly.pdbx_seq_one_letter_code
_entity_poly.pdbx_strand_id
1 'polypeptide(L)'
;MATIQNISGRLQQMWKGRHGSRYTRGKFLLVRWESDDMGVANELAKFAKVLALYNIEAEVFLIPDRSPQIALNVKVAKFRNEDNCSTVLKGFMYSGHGAANPYGTDSWWTA
;
A
#
# COMPACT_ATOMS: atom_id res chain seq x y z
N MET A 1 -9.22 2.68 30.85
CA MET A 1 -9.20 1.66 29.78
C MET A 1 -10.17 2.09 28.70
N ALA A 2 -9.68 2.46 27.51
CA ALA A 2 -10.56 2.82 26.39
C ALA A 2 -10.99 1.53 25.68
N THR A 3 -12.28 1.20 25.75
CA THR A 3 -12.87 0.02 25.13
C THR A 3 -12.72 0.08 23.60
N ILE A 4 -12.50 -1.06 22.95
CA ILE A 4 -12.24 -1.19 21.50
C ILE A 4 -13.26 -0.44 20.62
N GLN A 5 -14.53 -0.34 21.04
CA GLN A 5 -15.57 0.45 20.36
C GLN A 5 -15.25 1.95 20.24
N ASN A 6 -14.55 2.52 21.22
CA ASN A 6 -14.20 3.94 21.27
C ASN A 6 -13.11 4.30 20.24
N ILE A 7 -12.26 3.33 19.87
CA ILE A 7 -11.19 3.51 18.88
C ILE A 7 -11.77 3.53 17.46
N SER A 8 -12.66 2.58 17.13
CA SER A 8 -13.31 2.53 15.80
C SER A 8 -14.16 3.76 15.50
N GLY A 9 -14.88 4.32 16.49
CA GLY A 9 -15.67 5.54 16.32
C GLY A 9 -14.82 6.79 16.05
N ARG A 10 -13.67 6.89 16.71
CA ARG A 10 -12.71 8.00 16.55
C ARG A 10 -11.98 7.95 15.21
N LEU A 11 -11.63 6.75 14.75
CA LEU A 11 -11.07 6.52 13.41
C LEU A 11 -12.06 6.85 12.30
N GLN A 12 -13.32 6.44 12.43
CA GLN A 12 -14.35 6.85 11.46
C GLN A 12 -14.52 8.37 11.42
N GLN A 13 -14.42 9.08 12.55
CA GLN A 13 -14.38 10.55 12.53
C GLN A 13 -13.18 11.11 11.78
N MET A 14 -11.99 10.51 11.91
CA MET A 14 -10.80 10.96 11.17
C MET A 14 -10.96 10.81 9.64
N TRP A 15 -11.69 9.79 9.21
CA TRP A 15 -11.97 9.59 7.78
C TRP A 15 -13.17 10.41 7.28
N LYS A 16 -13.98 11.00 8.17
CA LYS A 16 -15.13 11.83 7.75
C LYS A 16 -14.65 13.14 7.13
N GLY A 17 -14.50 13.13 5.80
CA GLY A 17 -14.47 14.35 4.99
C GLY A 17 -15.84 15.00 4.90
N ARG A 18 -15.97 16.05 4.06
CA ARG A 18 -17.20 16.84 3.87
C ARG A 18 -18.45 16.02 3.52
N HIS A 19 -18.28 14.82 2.94
CA HIS A 19 -19.36 13.90 2.55
C HIS A 19 -19.36 12.57 3.34
N GLY A 20 -18.58 12.49 4.42
CA GLY A 20 -18.26 11.21 5.07
C GLY A 20 -17.26 10.38 4.27
N SER A 21 -16.75 9.29 4.86
CA SER A 21 -15.92 8.31 4.17
C SER A 21 -16.67 7.00 4.04
N ARG A 22 -16.64 6.43 2.83
CA ARG A 22 -17.13 5.06 2.55
C ARG A 22 -16.27 3.98 3.19
N TYR A 23 -15.03 4.31 3.52
CA TYR A 23 -14.03 3.36 4.00
C TYR A 23 -13.95 3.40 5.53
N THR A 24 -13.87 2.22 6.13
CA THR A 24 -13.79 2.02 7.58
C THR A 24 -12.41 1.57 8.04
N ARG A 25 -11.60 1.06 7.11
CA ARG A 25 -10.21 0.66 7.27
C ARG A 25 -9.53 0.62 5.90
N GLY A 26 -8.21 0.48 5.88
CA GLY A 26 -7.45 0.28 4.65
C GLY A 26 -6.53 -0.93 4.70
N LYS A 27 -6.11 -1.35 3.51
CA LYS A 27 -5.03 -2.31 3.27
C LYS A 27 -4.15 -1.77 2.17
N PHE A 28 -2.85 -1.69 2.41
CA PHE A 28 -1.87 -1.18 1.47
C PHE A 28 -0.83 -2.26 1.18
N LEU A 29 -0.51 -2.45 -0.09
CA LEU A 29 0.66 -3.21 -0.52
C LEU A 29 1.78 -2.22 -0.80
N LEU A 30 2.81 -2.22 0.04
CA LEU A 30 4.02 -1.42 -0.10
C LEU A 30 5.10 -2.28 -0.75
N VAL A 31 5.63 -1.82 -1.87
CA VAL A 31 6.52 -2.60 -2.72
C VAL A 31 7.84 -1.89 -2.86
N ARG A 32 8.94 -2.62 -2.68
CA ARG A 32 10.30 -2.18 -2.98
C ARG A 32 11.15 -3.34 -3.50
N TRP A 33 12.29 -3.04 -4.10
CA TRP A 33 13.27 -4.07 -4.46
C TRP A 33 13.91 -4.70 -3.22
N GLU A 34 14.27 -5.98 -3.33
CA GLU A 34 15.00 -6.72 -2.31
C GLU A 34 16.40 -6.13 -2.09
N SER A 35 17.10 -5.83 -3.18
CA SER A 35 18.47 -5.29 -3.19
C SER A 35 18.64 -3.88 -2.61
N ASP A 36 17.53 -3.15 -2.36
CA ASP A 36 17.46 -1.81 -1.70
C ASP A 36 18.63 -0.86 -1.97
N ASP A 37 19.05 -0.76 -3.23
CA ASP A 37 20.15 0.09 -3.68
C ASP A 37 19.88 1.60 -3.47
N MET A 38 18.61 1.98 -3.35
CA MET A 38 18.17 3.35 -3.05
C MET A 38 17.94 3.63 -1.55
N GLY A 39 18.05 2.63 -0.67
CA GLY A 39 17.84 2.81 0.77
C GLY A 39 16.42 3.21 1.18
N VAL A 40 15.41 2.81 0.41
CA VAL A 40 14.01 3.21 0.59
C VAL A 40 13.30 2.43 1.69
N ALA A 41 13.91 1.37 2.24
CA ALA A 41 13.32 0.56 3.30
C ALA A 41 12.90 1.38 4.53
N ASN A 42 13.71 2.35 4.95
CA ASN A 42 13.41 3.20 6.12
C ASN A 42 12.22 4.13 5.86
N GLU A 43 12.12 4.68 4.64
CA GLU A 43 10.97 5.51 4.26
C GLU A 43 9.69 4.69 4.27
N LEU A 44 9.70 3.49 3.67
CA LEU A 44 8.55 2.58 3.70
C LEU A 44 8.15 2.19 5.13
N ALA A 45 9.12 1.93 6.00
CA ALA A 45 8.84 1.61 7.40
C ALA A 45 8.19 2.79 8.15
N LYS A 46 8.63 4.03 7.90
CA LYS A 46 7.99 5.23 8.46
C LYS A 46 6.58 5.41 7.90
N PHE A 47 6.41 5.21 6.59
CA PHE A 47 5.10 5.31 5.94
C PHE A 47 4.11 4.28 6.49
N ALA A 48 4.51 3.02 6.64
CA ALA A 48 3.71 1.96 7.26
C ALA A 48 3.26 2.33 8.69
N LYS A 49 4.14 2.95 9.48
CA LYS A 49 3.79 3.44 10.83
C LYS A 49 2.71 4.52 10.79
N VAL A 50 2.78 5.43 9.81
CA VAL A 50 1.75 6.47 9.63
C VAL A 50 0.44 5.82 9.22
N LEU A 51 0.44 4.88 8.27
CA LEU A 51 -0.76 4.16 7.84
C LEU A 51 -1.50 3.48 9.01
N ALA A 52 -0.75 2.89 9.95
CA ALA A 52 -1.32 2.27 11.14
C ALA A 52 -2.14 3.25 12.01
N LEU A 53 -1.75 4.54 12.08
CA LEU A 53 -2.51 5.58 12.80
C LEU A 53 -3.90 5.82 12.22
N TYR A 54 -4.11 5.47 10.95
CA TYR A 54 -5.37 5.61 10.23
C TYR A 54 -6.13 4.30 10.10
N ASN A 55 -5.76 3.25 10.84
CA ASN A 55 -6.35 1.90 10.70
C ASN A 55 -6.19 1.34 9.28
N ILE A 56 -5.04 1.63 8.68
CA ILE A 56 -4.62 1.07 7.41
C ILE A 56 -3.53 0.05 7.70
N GLU A 57 -3.83 -1.21 7.42
CA GLU A 57 -2.85 -2.29 7.46
C GLU A 57 -1.92 -2.15 6.25
N ALA A 58 -0.62 -2.29 6.47
CA ALA A 58 0.37 -2.23 5.40
C ALA A 58 1.13 -3.55 5.34
N GLU A 59 1.12 -4.19 4.18
CA GLU A 59 1.96 -5.33 3.87
C GLU A 59 3.14 -4.86 3.02
N VAL A 60 4.36 -5.21 3.44
CA VAL A 60 5.57 -4.95 2.64
C VAL A 60 5.88 -6.18 1.80
N PHE A 61 6.05 -5.98 0.50
CA PHE A 61 6.52 -6.99 -0.43
C PHE A 61 7.86 -6.58 -1.03
N LEU A 62 8.82 -7.50 -0.97
CA LEU A 62 10.13 -7.35 -1.60
C LEU A 62 10.05 -7.96 -2.99
N ILE A 63 10.28 -7.14 -4.02
CA ILE A 63 10.44 -7.62 -5.38
C ILE A 63 11.78 -8.35 -5.44
N PRO A 64 11.80 -9.66 -5.72
CA PRO A 64 13.05 -10.40 -5.85
C PRO A 64 13.80 -9.95 -7.09
N ASP A 65 15.13 -9.94 -7.02
CA ASP A 65 15.96 -9.60 -8.19
C ASP A 65 15.83 -10.65 -9.31
N ARG A 66 15.43 -11.88 -8.96
CA ARG A 66 15.16 -12.97 -9.91
C ARG A 66 13.67 -13.10 -10.20
N SER A 67 13.32 -13.07 -11.49
CA SER A 67 11.93 -13.17 -11.98
C SER A 67 10.97 -12.13 -11.34
N PRO A 68 11.36 -10.84 -11.27
CA PRO A 68 10.63 -9.80 -10.53
C PRO A 68 9.18 -9.64 -11.02
N GLN A 69 8.98 -9.66 -12.34
CA GLN A 69 7.69 -9.43 -12.97
C GLN A 69 6.66 -10.51 -12.58
N ILE A 70 7.07 -11.78 -12.58
CA ILE A 70 6.19 -12.89 -12.22
C ILE A 70 5.81 -12.79 -10.73
N ALA A 71 6.80 -12.59 -9.87
CA ALA A 71 6.59 -12.50 -8.43
C ALA A 71 5.66 -11.32 -8.07
N LEU A 72 5.90 -10.15 -8.64
CA LEU A 72 5.08 -8.96 -8.39
C LEU A 72 3.66 -9.13 -8.93
N ASN A 73 3.48 -9.65 -10.14
CA ASN A 73 2.14 -9.87 -10.71
C ASN A 73 1.32 -10.86 -9.87
N VAL A 74 1.92 -11.97 -9.43
CA VAL A 74 1.28 -12.94 -8.54
C VAL A 74 0.87 -12.27 -7.23
N LYS A 75 1.77 -11.48 -6.63
CA LYS A 75 1.48 -10.79 -5.37
C LYS A 75 0.36 -9.77 -5.51
N VAL A 76 0.38 -8.94 -6.55
CA VAL A 76 -0.64 -7.91 -6.81
C VAL A 76 -1.99 -8.56 -7.10
N ALA A 77 -2.02 -9.63 -7.90
CA ALA A 77 -3.26 -10.38 -8.16
C ALA A 77 -3.85 -10.96 -6.87
N LYS A 78 -3.00 -11.52 -6.00
CA LYS A 78 -3.41 -12.02 -4.68
C LYS A 78 -3.99 -10.90 -3.81
N PHE A 79 -3.25 -9.80 -3.63
CA PHE A 79 -3.68 -8.64 -2.84
C PHE A 79 -5.01 -8.02 -3.35
N ARG A 80 -5.18 -7.93 -4.67
CA ARG A 80 -6.41 -7.43 -5.27
C ARG A 80 -7.62 -8.31 -4.95
N ASN A 81 -7.43 -9.63 -4.83
CA ASN A 81 -8.51 -10.58 -4.59
C ASN A 81 -8.76 -10.89 -3.10
N GLU A 82 -7.82 -10.53 -2.23
CA GLU A 82 -7.97 -10.65 -0.76
C GLU A 82 -8.96 -9.60 -0.24
N ASP A 83 -9.92 -9.98 0.62
CA ASP A 83 -10.76 -9.03 1.36
C ASP A 83 -11.53 -8.04 0.45
N ASN A 84 -12.55 -8.57 -0.24
CA ASN A 84 -13.35 -7.84 -1.23
C ASN A 84 -14.47 -6.98 -0.60
N CYS A 85 -14.32 -6.59 0.66
CA CYS A 85 -15.29 -5.72 1.34
C CYS A 85 -15.25 -4.31 0.74
N SER A 86 -16.41 -3.80 0.30
CA SER A 86 -16.53 -2.51 -0.40
C SER A 86 -16.19 -1.28 0.45
N THR A 87 -16.09 -1.46 1.78
CA THR A 87 -15.70 -0.44 2.76
C THR A 87 -14.21 -0.48 3.11
N VAL A 88 -13.41 -1.29 2.41
CA VAL A 88 -11.95 -1.35 2.59
C VAL A 88 -11.27 -0.56 1.50
N LEU A 89 -10.47 0.44 1.88
CA LEU A 89 -9.60 1.13 0.93
C LEU A 89 -8.41 0.23 0.60
N LYS A 90 -8.18 -0.07 -0.68
CA LYS A 90 -6.97 -0.74 -1.15
C LYS A 90 -6.00 0.27 -1.75
N GLY A 91 -4.78 0.30 -1.24
CA GLY A 91 -3.69 1.11 -1.77
C GLY A 91 -2.54 0.25 -2.30
N PHE A 92 -1.85 0.76 -3.30
CA PHE A 92 -0.61 0.20 -3.81
C PHE A 92 0.43 1.32 -3.86
N MET A 93 1.61 1.09 -3.30
CA MET A 93 2.71 2.05 -3.34
C MET A 93 3.99 1.32 -3.71
N TYR A 94 4.62 1.78 -4.77
CA TYR A 94 5.93 1.32 -5.20
C TYR A 94 6.98 2.36 -4.81
N SER A 95 8.12 1.91 -4.31
CA SER A 95 9.30 2.74 -4.04
C SER A 95 10.55 2.06 -4.58
N GLY A 96 11.27 2.80 -5.42
CA GLY A 96 12.45 2.36 -6.13
C GLY A 96 12.57 3.13 -7.45
N HIS A 97 13.40 2.63 -8.36
CA HIS A 97 13.62 3.27 -9.66
C HIS A 97 12.32 3.41 -10.44
N GLY A 98 12.11 4.58 -11.03
CA GLY A 98 11.10 4.82 -12.06
C GLY A 98 11.81 5.22 -13.33
N ALA A 99 11.38 4.68 -14.47
CA ALA A 99 11.77 5.18 -15.77
C ALA A 99 10.59 5.93 -16.40
N ALA A 100 10.89 6.80 -17.35
CA ALA A 100 9.90 7.30 -18.29
C ALA A 100 10.16 6.61 -19.64
N ASN A 101 9.10 6.27 -20.36
CA ASN A 101 9.25 5.77 -21.72
C ASN A 101 9.77 6.92 -22.61
N PRO A 102 10.66 6.69 -23.59
CA PRO A 102 11.07 7.68 -24.59
C PRO A 102 9.92 8.43 -25.30
N TYR A 103 8.68 7.93 -25.26
CA TYR A 103 7.49 8.60 -25.78
C TYR A 103 6.78 9.52 -24.77
N GLY A 104 7.37 9.79 -23.60
CA GLY A 104 6.79 10.68 -22.58
C GLY A 104 5.58 10.09 -21.85
N THR A 105 5.31 8.79 -22.04
CA THR A 105 4.38 8.03 -21.22
C THR A 105 5.13 7.45 -20.02
N ASP A 106 4.43 7.24 -18.91
CA ASP A 106 4.99 6.46 -17.80
C ASP A 106 5.45 5.12 -18.38
N SER A 107 6.73 4.78 -18.27
CA SER A 107 7.12 3.42 -18.59
C SER A 107 6.53 2.56 -17.47
N TRP A 108 5.43 1.90 -17.79
CA TRP A 108 4.94 0.84 -16.94
C TRP A 108 6.01 -0.24 -16.83
N TRP A 109 5.92 -1.02 -15.77
CA TRP A 109 6.68 -2.24 -15.48
C TRP A 109 6.49 -3.28 -16.60
N THR A 110 6.96 -2.98 -17.79
CA THR A 110 7.05 -3.89 -18.93
C THR A 110 8.50 -4.21 -19.13
N ALA A 111 8.80 -5.51 -19.04
CA ALA A 111 10.04 -6.13 -19.46
C ALA A 111 10.51 -5.63 -20.83
#